data_AF-A0A661TXX8-F1
#
_entry.id   AF-A0A661TXX8-F1
#
_cell.length_a   1.000
_cell.length_b   1.000
_cell.length_c   1.000
_cell.angle_alpha   90.00
_cell.angle_beta   90.00
_cell.angle_gamma   90.00
#
_symmetry.space_group_name_H-M   'P 1'
#
loop_
_entity.id
_entity.type
_entity.pdbx_description
1 polymer ?
#
loop_
_entity_poly.entity_id
_entity_poly.type
_entity_poly.pdbx_seq_one_letter_code
_entity_poly.pdbx_strand_id
1 'polypeptide(L)' 'MAKKICKWYNICPMKRFYEQGKLDRKWIENYCFNGGENCKRYEMEKKGIPHPDNMLPDGTIDETL' A
#
# COMPACT_ATOMS: atom_id res chain seq x y z
N MET A 1 13.26 -16.57 -5.63
CA MET A 1 13.55 -15.13 -5.46
C MET A 1 12.90 -14.68 -4.16
N ALA A 2 13.63 -14.02 -3.26
CA ALA A 2 13.07 -13.58 -1.98
C ALA A 2 12.00 -12.50 -2.22
N LYS A 3 10.82 -12.63 -1.61
CA LYS A 3 9.80 -11.57 -1.61
C LYS A 3 10.40 -10.33 -0.95
N LYS A 4 10.46 -9.22 -1.68
CA LYS A 4 10.94 -7.95 -1.13
C LYS A 4 9.75 -7.25 -0.49
N ILE A 5 9.52 -7.44 0.80
CA ILE A 5 8.36 -6.82 1.44
C ILE A 5 8.66 -5.32 1.65
N CYS A 6 7.68 -4.46 1.36
CA CYS A 6 7.74 -3.04 1.62
C CYS A 6 8.05 -2.78 3.10
N LYS A 7 8.97 -1.85 3.38
CA LYS A 7 9.40 -1.49 4.74
C LYS A 7 8.23 -1.15 5.67
N TRP A 8 7.20 -0.48 5.14
CA TRP A 8 6.05 -0.03 5.92
C TRP A 8 4.84 -0.97 5.84
N TYR A 9 4.97 -2.15 5.24
CA TYR A 9 3.84 -3.07 5.04
C TYR A 9 3.07 -3.39 6.33
N ASN A 10 3.78 -3.60 7.44
CA ASN A 10 3.14 -3.97 8.71
C ASN A 10 2.34 -2.85 9.38
N ILE A 11 2.60 -1.58 9.03
CA ILE A 11 1.89 -0.42 9.59
C ILE A 11 0.99 0.28 8.56
N CYS A 12 1.12 -0.09 7.28
CA CYS A 12 0.37 0.53 6.20
C CYS A 12 -1.11 0.09 6.25
N PRO A 13 -2.07 1.02 6.09
CA PRO A 13 -3.50 0.71 6.03
C PRO A 13 -3.85 -0.36 5.00
N MET A 14 -3.06 -0.50 3.93
CA MET A 14 -3.26 -1.52 2.89
C MET A 14 -3.29 -2.94 3.45
N LYS A 15 -2.40 -3.27 4.40
CA LYS A 15 -2.41 -4.58 5.05
C LYS A 15 -3.71 -4.79 5.81
N ARG A 16 -4.14 -3.79 6.57
CA ARG A 16 -5.39 -3.83 7.34
C ARG A 16 -6.61 -4.03 6.43
N PHE A 17 -6.68 -3.29 5.32
CA PHE A 17 -7.80 -3.43 4.38
C PHE A 17 -7.81 -4.77 3.66
N TYR A 18 -6.63 -5.30 3.35
CA TYR A 18 -6.50 -6.65 2.79
C TYR A 18 -6.97 -7.71 3.81
N GLU A 19 -6.54 -7.61 5.07
CA GLU A 19 -6.97 -8.52 6.15
C GLU A 19 -8.48 -8.41 6.44
N GLN A 20 -9.09 -7.25 6.22
CA GLN A 20 -10.54 -7.04 6.31
C GLN A 20 -11.31 -7.52 5.07
N GLY A 21 -10.62 -7.97 4.01
CA GLY A 21 -11.25 -8.38 2.75
C GLY A 21 -11.79 -7.22 1.90
N LYS A 22 -11.48 -5.96 2.25
CA LYS A 22 -11.86 -4.77 1.49
C LYS A 22 -10.94 -4.49 0.31
N LEU A 23 -9.69 -4.94 0.41
CA LEU A 23 -8.67 -4.73 -0.62
C LEU A 23 -8.30 -6.05 -1.28
N ASP A 24 -8.32 -6.08 -2.62
CA ASP A 24 -7.93 -7.27 -3.37
C ASP A 24 -6.43 -7.60 -3.19
N ARG A 25 -6.12 -8.89 -3.13
CA ARG A 25 -4.76 -9.41 -2.92
C ARG A 25 -3.76 -8.90 -3.97
N LYS A 26 -4.20 -8.60 -5.20
CA LYS A 26 -3.35 -8.06 -6.27
C LYS A 26 -2.60 -6.79 -5.84
N TRP A 27 -3.21 -5.96 -4.99
CA TRP A 27 -2.58 -4.74 -4.50
C TRP A 27 -1.41 -5.04 -3.58
N ILE A 28 -1.56 -6.04 -2.70
CA ILE A 28 -0.48 -6.46 -1.80
C ILE A 28 0.63 -7.15 -2.58
N GLU A 29 0.30 -8.03 -3.51
CA GLU A 29 1.32 -8.80 -4.24
C GLU A 29 2.11 -7.93 -5.22
N ASN A 30 1.44 -7.07 -5.97
CA ASN A 30 2.10 -6.27 -7.01
C ASN A 30 2.86 -5.06 -6.43
N TYR A 31 2.38 -4.47 -5.33
CA TYR A 31 3.00 -3.28 -4.75
C TYR A 31 3.75 -3.60 -3.46
N CYS A 32 3.09 -4.20 -2.46
CA CYS A 32 3.71 -4.40 -1.15
C CYS A 32 4.79 -5.50 -1.16
N PHE A 33 4.61 -6.60 -1.88
CA PHE A 33 5.60 -7.70 -1.96
C PHE A 33 6.68 -7.49 -3.03
N ASN A 34 6.56 -6.43 -3.82
CA ASN A 34 7.59 -5.94 -4.74
C ASN A 34 8.39 -4.75 -4.18
N GLY A 35 8.46 -4.63 -2.85
CA GLY A 35 9.29 -3.64 -2.15
C GLY A 35 8.64 -2.27 -1.99
N GLY A 36 7.36 -2.14 -2.35
CA GLY A 36 6.69 -0.84 -2.47
C GLY A 36 7.04 -0.10 -3.77
N GLU A 37 7.59 -0.79 -4.76
CA GLU A 37 7.87 -0.20 -6.07
C GLU A 37 6.57 0.23 -6.76
N ASN A 38 6.60 1.39 -7.41
CA ASN A 38 5.43 2.05 -8.03
C ASN A 38 4.26 2.34 -7.08
N CYS A 39 4.47 2.29 -5.76
CA CYS A 39 3.45 2.64 -4.78
C CYS A 39 3.55 4.13 -4.44
N LYS A 40 2.56 4.93 -4.85
CA LYS A 40 2.54 6.38 -4.57
C LYS A 40 2.52 6.70 -3.09
N ARG A 41 1.82 5.88 -2.28
CA ARG A 41 1.86 6.01 -0.81
C ARG A 41 3.30 5.90 -0.28
N TYR A 42 4.06 4.92 -0.79
CA TYR A 42 5.45 4.71 -0.41
C TYR A 42 6.34 5.89 -0.81
N GLU A 43 6.11 6.48 -1.98
CA GLU A 43 6.82 7.70 -2.41
C GLU A 43 6.47 8.93 -1.56
N MET A 44 5.20 9.08 -1.17
CA MET A 44 4.75 10.19 -0.32
C MET A 44 5.31 10.08 1.09
N GLU A 45 5.29 8.88 1.70
CA GLU A 45 5.92 8.61 3.00
C GLU A 45 7.42 8.96 2.99
N LYS A 46 8.14 8.61 1.93
CA LYS A 46 9.56 8.98 1.78
C LYS A 46 9.77 10.49 1.73
N LYS A 47 8.82 11.22 1.15
CA LYS A 47 8.86 12.68 1.03
C LYS A 47 8.29 13.39 2.27
N GLY A 48 7.75 12.65 3.24
CA GLY A 48 7.06 13.22 4.40
C GLY A 48 5.75 13.94 4.03
N ILE A 49 5.13 13.56 2.91
CA ILE A 49 3.88 14.17 2.44
C ILE A 49 2.70 13.41 3.06
N PRO A 50 1.81 14.09 3.80
CA PRO A 50 0.62 13.46 4.34
C PRO A 50 -0.32 13.05 3.20
N HIS A 51 -0.92 11.88 3.34
CA HIS A 51 -1.86 11.31 2.38
C HIS A 51 -2.89 10.48 3.15
N PRO A 52 -4.14 10.37 2.65
CA PRO A 52 -5.20 9.73 3.40
C PRO A 52 -5.07 8.21 3.40
N ASP A 53 -5.62 7.57 4.42
CA ASP A 53 -5.52 6.10 4.59
C ASP A 53 -6.21 5.33 3.47
N ASN A 54 -7.27 5.87 2.90
CA ASN A 54 -8.04 5.29 1.81
C ASN A 54 -7.46 5.56 0.41
N MET A 55 -6.26 6.17 0.33
CA MET A 55 -5.51 6.23 -0.92
C MET A 55 -4.95 4.85 -1.28
N LEU A 56 -5.16 4.38 -2.50
CA LEU A 56 -4.62 3.13 -3.01
C LEU A 56 -3.14 3.27 -3.43
N PRO A 57 -2.42 2.16 -3.66
CA PRO A 57 -1.02 2.19 -4.09
C PRO A 57 -0.77 2.94 -5.41
N ASP A 58 -1.74 3.02 -6.32
CA ASP A 58 -1.65 3.80 -7.57
C ASP A 58 -1.91 5.31 -7.38
N GLY A 59 -2.38 5.70 -6.18
CA GLY A 59 -2.70 7.07 -5.80
C GLY A 59 -4.15 7.48 -6.02
N THR A 60 -5.02 6.55 -6.42
CA THR A 60 -6.47 6.80 -6.42
C THR A 60 -6.99 6.82 -4.99
N ILE A 61 -8.01 7.63 -4.71
CA ILE A 61 -8.68 7.64 -3.40
C ILE A 61 -9.96 6.84 -3.54
N ASP A 62 -10.09 5.78 -2.74
CA ASP A 62 -11.29 4.97 -2.70
C ASP A 62 -12.10 5.36 -1.46
N GLU A 63 -13.23 6.03 -1.65
CA GLU A 63 -14.07 6.49 -0.54
C GLU A 63 -14.80 5.36 0.21
N THR A 64 -14.75 4.13 -0.31
CA THR A 64 -15.42 2.96 0.28
C THR A 64 -14.54 2.15 1.23
N LEU A 65 -13.24 2.49 1.32
CA LEU A 65 -12.21 1.77 2.08
C LEU A 65 -12.09 2.21 3.55
#